data_AF-A0A1C3HPD3-F1
#
_entry.id   AF-A0A1C3HPD3-F1
#
_cell.length_a   1.000
_cell.length_b   1.000
_cell.length_c   1.000
_cell.angle_alpha   90.00
_cell.angle_beta   90.00
_cell.angle_gamma   90.00
#
_symmetry.space_group_name_H-M   'P 1'
#
loop_
_entity.id
_entity.type
_entity.pdbx_description
1 polymer ?
#
loop_
_entity_poly.entity_id
_entity_poly.type
_entity_poly.pdbx_seq_one_letter_code
_entity_poly.pdbx_strand_id
1 'polypeptide(L)'
;MHDNTALGYLQRSLQYLFRPGNLLYCGALAAVFIALRLLGDEGLAGVGMFIWFAAFALIAVFACKMLDSIQRLILGLEAEPVPLDVRSKLPKSVAIEAVIAVIFYGVIIYFIQLPLEGESRAFAFKTASVLLYALTPAIVLGLLQGEGLRAVFNPAAWKRAIHDIGIGRYLIALLVPFLFALLILVIYILFARLILPAKALNLYNSTSGAYGAPVIVYIVIILRGLIFAALLALPLLYFSWFYPPPAETIDPAKLDIDDSELAHINMDDALLAELNRLKAEEERVAQRHRRAPPIDLNLLREADTEHMSAEEQRTFAQELMQADVFIRQGENEQAIALLEKYTDGLHDTNHYLPAYKRLQQLYRRQNRLDDMQAMEIRLIEATASGNPHSYAAIHHVLDETPDGVLPADWILPLAQTAAGKQHYDTVLKLTRGFAKHHPGHPHIVENYFLSARALAKKGERDKAQQLLQQLLARYPDHAKAIQIRRTLELMQQRGA
;
A
#
# COMPACT_ATOMS: atom_id res chain seq x y z
N MET A 1 -13.48 5.88 7.75
CA MET A 1 -12.94 5.67 6.39
C MET A 1 -11.62 6.43 6.33
N HIS A 2 -10.50 5.73 6.29
CA HIS A 2 -9.18 6.34 6.11
C HIS A 2 -8.93 6.45 4.61
N ASP A 3 -8.74 7.66 4.09
CA ASP A 3 -8.43 7.86 2.67
C ASP A 3 -6.99 7.41 2.41
N ASN A 4 -6.83 6.21 1.83
CA ASN A 4 -5.56 5.68 1.33
C ASN A 4 -5.14 6.39 0.02
N THR A 5 -5.16 7.72 0.03
CA THR A 5 -4.70 8.57 -1.06
C THR A 5 -3.30 9.10 -0.76
N ALA A 6 -2.53 9.45 -1.80
CA ALA A 6 -1.20 10.03 -1.63
C ALA A 6 -1.21 11.29 -0.74
N LEU A 7 -2.28 12.09 -0.83
CA LEU A 7 -2.46 13.27 0.01
C LEU A 7 -2.79 12.90 1.47
N GLY A 8 -3.57 11.83 1.68
CA GLY A 8 -3.83 11.27 3.00
C GLY A 8 -2.55 10.80 3.71
N TYR A 9 -1.63 10.15 2.99
CA TYR A 9 -0.32 9.77 3.54
C TYR A 9 0.55 10.99 3.89
N LEU A 10 0.48 12.06 3.10
CA LEU A 10 1.21 13.30 3.40
C LEU A 10 0.68 13.93 4.70
N GLN A 11 -0.64 14.00 4.86
CA GLN A 11 -1.27 14.51 6.08
C GLN A 11 -0.89 13.66 7.31
N ARG A 12 -0.93 12.33 7.20
CA ARG A 12 -0.51 11.42 8.29
C ARG A 12 0.96 11.59 8.64
N SER A 13 1.82 11.74 7.63
CA SER A 13 3.26 11.99 7.83
C SER A 13 3.51 13.31 8.56
N LEU A 14 2.76 14.37 8.21
CA LEU A 14 2.81 15.65 8.93
C LEU A 14 2.36 15.50 10.40
N GLN A 15 1.22 14.85 10.63
CA GLN A 15 0.72 14.61 11.98
C GLN A 15 1.71 13.80 12.83
N TYR A 16 2.36 12.80 12.22
CA TYR A 16 3.35 11.97 12.88
C TYR A 16 4.68 12.70 13.12
N LEU A 17 5.06 13.63 12.23
CA LEU A 17 6.22 14.51 12.39
C LEU A 17 6.06 15.44 13.62
N PHE A 18 4.86 15.97 13.85
CA PHE A 18 4.55 16.84 14.99
C PHE A 18 4.39 16.10 16.33
N ARG A 19 4.68 14.80 16.40
CA ARG A 19 4.70 14.07 17.68
C ARG A 19 5.93 14.48 18.52
N PRO A 20 5.83 14.51 19.87
CA PRO A 20 6.89 15.03 20.74
C PRO A 20 8.26 14.40 20.50
N GLY A 21 8.31 13.07 20.32
CA GLY A 21 9.54 12.34 20.00
C GLY A 21 10.21 12.86 18.74
N ASN A 22 9.49 13.01 17.63
CA ASN A 22 10.07 13.49 16.36
C ASN A 22 10.42 14.97 16.40
N LEU A 23 9.61 15.79 17.07
CA LEU A 23 9.87 17.22 17.25
C LEU A 23 11.18 17.51 17.97
N LEU A 24 11.54 16.72 18.99
CA LEU A 24 12.80 16.90 19.71
C LEU A 24 14.02 16.78 18.78
N TYR A 25 14.08 15.72 17.97
CA TYR A 25 15.19 15.48 17.06
C TYR A 25 15.18 16.43 15.86
N CYS A 26 14.00 16.81 15.36
CA CYS A 26 13.88 17.86 14.35
C CYS A 26 14.35 19.22 14.89
N GLY A 27 14.05 19.54 16.15
CA GLY A 27 14.53 20.74 16.82
C GLY A 27 16.06 20.74 16.99
N ALA A 28 16.64 19.62 17.39
CA ALA A 28 18.10 19.45 17.47
C ALA A 28 18.77 19.64 16.10
N LEU A 29 18.21 19.06 15.04
CA LEU A 29 18.69 19.25 13.67
C LEU A 29 18.52 20.71 13.20
N ALA A 30 17.39 21.35 13.52
CA ALA A 30 17.17 22.76 13.21
C ALA A 30 18.21 23.65 13.88
N ALA A 31 18.59 23.36 15.13
CA ALA A 31 19.64 24.07 15.84
C ALA A 31 21.00 23.98 15.10
N VAL A 32 21.32 22.82 14.52
CA VAL A 32 22.51 22.66 13.66
C VAL A 32 22.44 23.58 12.45
N PHE A 33 21.32 23.59 11.71
CA PHE A 33 21.16 24.45 10.54
C PHE A 33 21.21 25.95 10.88
N ILE A 34 20.63 26.33 12.02
CA ILE A 34 20.67 27.70 12.53
C ILE A 34 22.11 28.08 12.84
N ALA A 35 22.84 27.26 13.62
CA ALA A 35 24.23 27.51 13.99
C ALA A 35 25.15 27.63 12.76
N LEU A 36 25.03 26.70 11.81
CA LEU A 36 25.78 26.74 10.54
C LEU A 36 25.50 28.03 9.78
N ARG A 37 24.23 28.48 9.74
CA ARG A 37 23.89 29.72 9.04
C ARG A 37 24.38 30.97 9.75
N LEU A 38 24.33 31.00 11.08
CA LEU A 38 24.79 32.13 11.87
C LEU A 38 26.30 32.31 11.75
N LEU A 39 27.06 31.22 11.90
CA LEU A 39 28.53 31.24 11.86
C LEU A 39 29.08 31.55 10.47
N GLY A 40 28.47 31.02 9.40
CA GLY A 40 28.97 31.18 8.03
C GLY A 40 30.37 30.59 7.82
N ASP A 41 30.93 30.76 6.63
CA ASP A 41 32.20 30.12 6.26
C ASP A 41 33.38 30.65 7.09
N GLU A 42 33.40 31.96 7.38
CA GLU A 42 34.44 32.63 8.17
C GLU A 42 34.39 32.21 9.65
N GLY A 43 33.18 32.13 10.23
CA GLY A 43 33.01 31.65 11.60
C GLY A 43 33.28 30.15 11.74
N LEU A 44 33.01 29.35 10.71
CA LEU A 44 33.27 27.90 10.74
C LEU A 44 34.76 27.56 10.53
N ALA A 45 35.52 28.40 9.81
CA ALA A 45 36.95 28.22 9.59
C ALA A 45 37.78 28.27 10.89
N GLY A 46 37.35 29.04 11.88
CA GLY A 46 38.06 29.23 13.16
C GLY A 46 37.63 28.29 14.30
N VAL A 47 36.55 27.52 14.14
CA VAL A 47 35.87 26.84 15.25
C VAL A 47 36.20 25.34 15.36
N GLY A 48 37.07 24.85 14.47
CA GLY A 48 37.76 23.56 14.60
C GLY A 48 36.93 22.31 14.27
N MET A 49 37.61 21.17 14.10
CA MET A 49 37.01 19.86 13.78
C MET A 49 35.89 19.42 14.75
N PHE A 50 35.86 19.96 15.97
CA PHE A 50 34.93 19.56 17.02
C PHE A 50 33.47 19.92 16.72
N ILE A 51 33.17 21.13 16.22
CA ILE A 51 31.78 21.51 15.87
C ILE A 51 31.27 20.71 14.68
N TRP A 52 32.13 20.46 13.70
CA TRP A 52 31.77 19.57 12.59
C TRP A 52 31.47 18.16 13.08
N PHE A 53 32.29 17.61 13.97
CA PHE A 53 32.03 16.30 14.58
C PHE A 53 30.69 16.28 15.34
N ALA A 54 30.40 17.31 16.14
CA ALA A 54 29.13 17.43 16.84
C ALA A 54 27.92 17.54 15.89
N ALA A 55 28.04 18.33 14.82
CA ALA A 55 27.01 18.45 13.79
C ALA A 55 26.75 17.11 13.09
N PHE A 56 27.79 16.39 12.69
CA PHE A 56 27.66 15.06 12.10
C PHE A 56 27.06 14.03 13.07
N ALA A 57 27.46 14.07 14.34
CA ALA A 57 26.88 13.20 15.36
C ALA A 57 25.37 13.46 15.53
N LEU A 58 24.95 14.73 15.55
CA LEU A 58 23.53 15.09 15.62
C LEU A 58 22.74 14.66 14.38
N ILE A 59 23.32 14.80 13.19
CA ILE A 59 22.71 14.31 11.94
C ILE A 59 22.56 12.77 11.96
N ALA A 60 23.58 12.07 12.45
CA ALA A 60 23.56 10.62 12.57
C ALA A 60 22.49 10.15 13.57
N VAL A 61 22.39 10.79 14.74
CA VAL A 61 21.36 10.52 15.74
C VAL A 61 19.96 10.81 15.18
N PHE A 62 19.80 11.92 14.44
CA PHE A 62 18.56 12.24 13.74
C PHE A 62 18.19 11.16 12.72
N ALA A 63 19.15 10.68 11.91
CA ALA A 63 18.91 9.62 10.94
C ALA A 63 18.44 8.33 11.62
N CYS A 64 19.09 7.92 12.73
CA CYS A 64 18.62 6.77 13.51
C CYS A 64 17.19 6.96 14.03
N LYS A 65 16.85 8.16 14.51
CA LYS A 65 15.48 8.43 14.97
C LYS A 65 14.45 8.35 13.84
N MET A 66 14.79 8.87 12.67
CA MET A 66 13.89 8.80 11.50
C MET A 66 13.70 7.36 11.05
N LEU A 67 14.75 6.54 11.04
CA LEU A 67 14.64 5.11 10.74
C LEU A 67 13.81 4.35 11.77
N ASP A 68 13.96 4.65 13.06
CA ASP A 68 13.09 4.09 14.11
C ASP A 68 11.63 4.46 13.87
N SER A 69 11.39 5.71 13.51
CA SER A 69 10.06 6.23 13.22
C SER A 69 9.43 5.57 11.99
N ILE A 70 10.22 5.34 10.94
CA ILE A 70 9.84 4.57 9.75
C ILE A 70 9.47 3.14 10.14
N GLN A 71 10.31 2.46 10.93
CA GLN A 71 10.05 1.09 11.37
C GLN A 71 8.73 0.98 12.14
N ARG A 72 8.45 1.95 13.02
CA ARG A 72 7.17 1.99 13.75
C ARG A 72 5.97 2.17 12.82
N LEU A 73 6.09 3.00 11.79
CA LEU A 73 5.03 3.20 10.79
C LEU A 73 4.80 1.95 9.94
N ILE A 74 5.87 1.25 9.54
CA ILE A 74 5.81 -0.04 8.84
C ILE A 74 5.08 -1.09 9.71
N LEU A 75 5.33 -1.09 11.02
CA LEU A 75 4.67 -1.97 12.00
C LEU A 75 3.24 -1.52 12.36
N GLY A 76 2.70 -0.47 11.74
CA GLY A 76 1.35 0.03 12.02
C GLY A 76 1.18 0.74 13.37
N LEU A 77 2.26 1.08 14.07
CA LEU A 77 2.25 1.70 15.41
C LEU A 77 2.02 3.23 15.35
N GLU A 78 1.17 3.70 14.45
CA GLU A 78 0.93 5.14 14.23
C GLU A 78 0.15 5.81 15.38
N ALA A 79 -0.69 5.04 16.08
CA ALA A 79 -1.51 5.52 17.19
C ALA A 79 -0.70 5.62 18.49
N GLU A 80 0.41 4.89 18.59
CA GLU A 80 1.25 4.90 19.78
C GLU A 80 2.09 6.18 19.89
N PRO A 81 2.29 6.71 21.10
CA PRO A 81 3.15 7.87 21.31
C PRO A 81 4.58 7.58 20.82
N VAL A 82 5.20 8.53 20.12
CA VAL A 82 6.59 8.40 19.67
C VAL A 82 7.53 8.51 20.88
N PRO A 83 8.33 7.48 21.19
CA PRO A 83 9.26 7.51 22.31
C PRO A 83 10.28 8.64 22.17
N LEU A 84 10.73 9.18 23.29
CA LEU A 84 11.81 10.19 23.31
C LEU A 84 13.18 9.57 23.09
N ASP A 85 13.33 8.26 23.32
CA ASP A 85 14.56 7.54 23.01
C ASP A 85 14.87 7.55 21.51
N VAL A 86 16.17 7.50 21.20
CA VAL A 86 16.67 7.47 19.82
C VAL A 86 16.13 6.25 19.07
N ARG A 87 15.92 5.14 19.81
CA ARG A 87 15.52 3.85 19.27
C ARG A 87 14.49 3.19 20.17
N SER A 88 13.51 2.57 19.56
CA SER A 88 12.46 1.81 20.23
C SER A 88 12.25 0.45 19.55
N LYS A 89 12.06 0.44 18.23
CA LYS A 89 11.85 -0.76 17.40
C LYS A 89 12.97 -1.00 16.39
N LEU A 90 13.88 -0.03 16.21
CA LEU A 90 15.03 -0.17 15.32
C LEU A 90 16.11 -1.13 15.90
N PRO A 91 16.52 -2.18 15.16
CA PRO A 91 17.62 -3.07 15.56
C PRO A 91 18.96 -2.34 15.75
N LYS A 92 19.83 -2.88 16.62
CA LYS A 92 21.15 -2.27 16.93
C LYS A 92 22.05 -2.24 15.69
N SER A 93 22.06 -3.31 14.92
CA SER A 93 22.83 -3.45 13.68
C SER A 93 22.45 -2.36 12.66
N VAL A 94 21.16 -2.25 12.35
CA VAL A 94 20.63 -1.29 11.36
C VAL A 94 20.94 0.15 11.76
N ALA A 95 20.85 0.48 13.05
CA ALA A 95 21.22 1.81 13.53
C ALA A 95 22.70 2.14 13.28
N ILE A 96 23.60 1.20 13.54
CA ILE A 96 25.04 1.37 13.30
C ILE A 96 25.31 1.52 11.80
N GLU A 97 24.68 0.69 10.98
CA GLU A 97 24.81 0.72 9.52
C GLU A 97 24.33 2.06 8.94
N ALA A 98 23.24 2.61 9.48
CA ALA A 98 22.75 3.93 9.08
C ALA A 98 23.73 5.05 9.41
N VAL A 99 24.35 5.02 10.59
CA VAL A 99 25.39 6.01 10.96
C VAL A 99 26.58 5.92 9.99
N ILE A 100 27.05 4.70 9.70
CA ILE A 100 28.14 4.47 8.75
C ILE A 100 27.76 4.98 7.36
N ALA A 101 26.53 4.71 6.90
CA ALA A 101 26.04 5.17 5.61
C ALA A 101 26.01 6.71 5.50
N VAL A 102 25.52 7.40 6.54
CA VAL A 102 25.48 8.87 6.59
C VAL A 102 26.89 9.46 6.54
N ILE A 103 27.82 8.94 7.35
CA ILE A 103 29.22 9.39 7.35
C ILE A 103 29.83 9.16 5.97
N PHE A 104 29.63 7.97 5.42
CA PHE A 104 30.19 7.58 4.14
C PHE A 104 29.70 8.46 2.99
N TYR A 105 28.38 8.72 2.90
CA TYR A 105 27.84 9.63 1.89
C TYR A 105 28.37 11.05 2.07
N GLY A 106 28.49 11.55 3.31
CA GLY A 106 29.10 12.84 3.58
C GLY A 106 30.54 12.94 3.09
N VAL A 107 31.34 11.90 3.33
CA VAL A 107 32.73 11.79 2.89
C VAL A 107 32.83 11.73 1.36
N ILE A 108 32.02 10.89 0.69
CA ILE A 108 31.99 10.84 -0.78
C ILE A 108 31.65 12.20 -1.37
N ILE A 109 30.58 12.81 -0.89
CA ILE A 109 30.10 14.10 -1.38
C ILE A 109 31.20 15.16 -1.23
N TYR A 110 31.92 15.15 -0.12
CA TYR A 110 33.07 16.03 0.12
C TYR A 110 34.23 15.77 -0.86
N PHE A 111 34.65 14.51 -1.05
CA PHE A 111 35.75 14.17 -1.96
C PHE A 111 35.43 14.47 -3.43
N ILE A 112 34.19 14.24 -3.88
CA ILE A 112 33.75 14.59 -5.24
C ILE A 112 33.84 16.10 -5.47
N GLN A 113 33.65 16.92 -4.44
CA GLN A 113 33.68 18.38 -4.54
C GLN A 113 35.08 18.98 -4.44
N LEU A 114 36.03 18.26 -3.85
CA LEU A 114 37.39 18.73 -3.60
C LEU A 114 38.11 19.22 -4.88
N PRO A 115 38.06 18.50 -6.04
CA PRO A 115 38.72 18.96 -7.26
C PRO A 115 37.91 19.98 -8.07
N LEU A 116 36.67 20.27 -7.67
CA LEU A 116 35.76 21.15 -8.43
C LEU A 116 35.80 22.56 -7.87
N GLU A 117 35.67 23.57 -8.73
CA GLU A 117 35.62 24.98 -8.34
C GLU A 117 34.35 25.67 -8.85
N GLY A 118 33.96 26.77 -8.20
CA GLY A 118 32.87 27.65 -8.62
C GLY A 118 31.55 26.93 -8.93
N GLU A 119 31.02 27.17 -10.13
CA GLU A 119 29.74 26.62 -10.58
C GLU A 119 29.75 25.10 -10.71
N SER A 120 30.87 24.51 -11.12
CA SER A 120 31.01 23.04 -11.27
C SER A 120 30.85 22.33 -9.94
N ARG A 121 31.40 22.90 -8.85
CA ARG A 121 31.23 22.37 -7.48
C ARG A 121 29.76 22.44 -7.05
N ALA A 122 29.11 23.57 -7.29
CA ALA A 122 27.70 23.77 -6.95
C ALA A 122 26.77 22.84 -7.76
N PHE A 123 27.08 22.62 -9.04
CA PHE A 123 26.36 21.68 -9.89
C PHE A 123 26.52 20.23 -9.41
N ALA A 124 27.74 19.80 -9.12
CA ALA A 124 27.99 18.44 -8.62
C ALA A 124 27.28 18.17 -7.28
N PHE A 125 27.31 19.12 -6.34
CA PHE A 125 26.58 19.02 -5.07
C PHE A 125 25.07 18.83 -5.28
N LYS A 126 24.47 19.65 -6.16
CA LYS A 126 23.03 19.57 -6.46
C LYS A 126 22.68 18.23 -7.11
N THR A 127 23.46 17.80 -8.10
CA THR A 127 23.27 16.52 -8.79
C THR A 127 23.39 15.34 -7.83
N ALA A 128 24.43 15.31 -6.98
CA ALA A 128 24.60 14.28 -5.96
C ALA A 128 23.41 14.25 -4.97
N SER A 129 22.92 15.42 -4.56
CA SER A 129 21.76 15.53 -3.65
C SER A 129 20.48 14.99 -4.28
N VAL A 130 20.24 15.28 -5.57
CA VAL A 130 19.08 14.76 -6.31
C VAL A 130 19.16 13.24 -6.47
N LEU A 131 20.34 12.71 -6.80
CA LEU A 131 20.56 11.27 -6.90
C LEU A 131 20.35 10.57 -5.56
N LEU A 132 20.91 11.13 -4.48
CA LEU A 132 20.74 10.58 -3.14
C LEU A 132 19.26 10.60 -2.73
N TYR A 133 18.54 11.69 -2.96
CA TYR A 133 17.10 11.77 -2.71
C TYR A 133 16.32 10.70 -3.50
N ALA A 134 16.62 10.54 -4.79
CA ALA A 134 15.97 9.55 -5.64
C ALA A 134 16.23 8.10 -5.20
N LEU A 135 17.38 7.81 -4.60
CA LEU A 135 17.76 6.49 -4.08
C LEU A 135 17.36 6.27 -2.61
N THR A 136 17.04 7.33 -1.87
CA THR A 136 16.76 7.25 -0.42
C THR A 136 15.67 6.23 -0.08
N PRO A 137 14.50 6.16 -0.77
CA PRO A 137 13.49 5.17 -0.44
C PRO A 137 13.99 3.73 -0.55
N ALA A 138 14.80 3.44 -1.58
CA ALA A 138 15.37 2.12 -1.84
C ALA A 138 16.47 1.75 -0.84
N ILE A 139 17.37 2.69 -0.51
CA ILE A 139 18.44 2.49 0.48
C ILE A 139 17.84 2.19 1.86
N VAL A 140 16.85 2.99 2.28
CA VAL A 140 16.18 2.80 3.57
C VAL A 140 15.48 1.45 3.62
N LEU A 141 14.73 1.07 2.58
CA LEU A 141 14.07 -0.24 2.55
C LEU A 141 15.08 -1.39 2.62
N GLY A 142 16.17 -1.33 1.85
CA GLY A 142 17.22 -2.36 1.87
C GLY A 142 17.93 -2.49 3.23
N LEU A 143 18.14 -1.36 3.93
CA LEU A 143 18.67 -1.37 5.30
C LEU A 143 17.70 -2.05 6.28
N LEU A 144 16.40 -1.77 6.16
CA LEU A 144 15.38 -2.38 7.02
C LEU A 144 15.14 -3.87 6.72
N GLN A 145 15.35 -4.30 5.47
CA GLN A 145 15.28 -5.71 5.06
C GLN A 145 16.54 -6.52 5.45
N GLY A 146 17.53 -5.92 6.12
CA GLY A 146 18.71 -6.63 6.61
C GLY A 146 19.79 -6.88 5.56
N GLU A 147 19.79 -6.17 4.42
CA GLU A 147 20.89 -6.23 3.45
C GLU A 147 22.19 -5.57 3.97
N GLY A 148 22.11 -4.88 5.09
CA GLY A 148 23.21 -4.19 5.75
C GLY A 148 23.82 -3.10 4.90
N LEU A 149 25.13 -2.86 5.05
CA LEU A 149 25.85 -1.86 4.24
C LEU A 149 25.79 -2.13 2.73
N ARG A 150 25.43 -3.34 2.29
CA ARG A 150 25.27 -3.63 0.85
C ARG A 150 24.10 -2.84 0.24
N ALA A 151 23.08 -2.50 1.03
CA ALA A 151 21.97 -1.64 0.60
C ALA A 151 22.43 -0.25 0.10
N VAL A 152 23.60 0.22 0.56
CA VAL A 152 24.18 1.52 0.23
C VAL A 152 24.86 1.50 -1.14
N PHE A 153 25.24 0.32 -1.66
CA PHE A 153 26.12 0.19 -2.83
C PHE A 153 25.61 -0.73 -3.93
N ASN A 154 24.63 -1.59 -3.64
CA ASN A 154 24.26 -2.68 -4.54
C ASN A 154 23.11 -2.24 -5.47
N PRO A 155 23.35 -2.06 -6.78
CA PRO A 155 22.29 -1.69 -7.71
C PRO A 155 21.20 -2.76 -7.82
N ALA A 156 21.54 -4.03 -7.58
CA ALA A 156 20.57 -5.12 -7.56
C ALA A 156 19.61 -5.00 -6.36
N ALA A 157 20.11 -4.53 -5.21
CA ALA A 157 19.31 -4.22 -4.03
C ALA A 157 18.32 -3.09 -4.31
N TRP A 158 18.80 -2.02 -4.95
CA TRP A 158 17.95 -0.88 -5.31
C TRP A 158 16.87 -1.30 -6.30
N LYS A 159 17.23 -2.11 -7.31
CA LYS A 159 16.27 -2.63 -8.28
C LYS A 159 15.20 -3.49 -7.60
N ARG A 160 15.59 -4.34 -6.64
CA ARG A 160 14.66 -5.15 -5.85
C ARG A 160 13.73 -4.28 -5.01
N ALA A 161 14.28 -3.32 -4.26
CA ALA A 161 13.49 -2.40 -3.45
C ALA A 161 12.49 -1.57 -4.30
N ILE A 162 12.90 -1.10 -5.49
CA ILE A 162 12.01 -0.39 -6.42
C ILE A 162 10.90 -1.32 -6.95
N HIS A 163 11.23 -2.58 -7.23
CA HIS A 163 10.26 -3.58 -7.66
C HIS A 163 9.25 -3.90 -6.54
N ASP A 164 9.71 -4.07 -5.31
CA ASP A 164 8.88 -4.39 -4.14
C ASP A 164 7.91 -3.25 -3.80
N ILE A 165 8.35 -2.00 -3.93
CA ILE A 165 7.49 -0.81 -3.76
C ILE A 165 6.53 -0.65 -4.96
N GLY A 166 6.98 -1.02 -6.15
CA GLY A 166 6.31 -0.80 -7.42
C GLY A 166 6.64 0.57 -8.04
N ILE A 167 7.02 0.58 -9.32
CA ILE A 167 7.55 1.77 -10.02
C ILE A 167 6.62 2.99 -9.93
N GLY A 168 5.32 2.82 -10.17
CA GLY A 168 4.36 3.93 -10.11
C GLY A 168 4.23 4.51 -8.69
N ARG A 169 4.24 3.64 -7.67
CA ARG A 169 4.21 4.04 -6.26
C ARG A 169 5.52 4.70 -5.83
N TYR A 170 6.65 4.23 -6.33
CA TYR A 170 7.97 4.81 -6.12
C TYR A 170 8.05 6.25 -6.65
N LEU A 171 7.53 6.49 -7.87
CA LEU A 171 7.46 7.82 -8.45
C LEU A 171 6.56 8.77 -7.64
N ILE A 172 5.40 8.29 -7.17
CA ILE A 172 4.51 9.07 -6.28
C ILE A 172 5.20 9.37 -4.94
N ALA A 173 5.90 8.38 -4.38
CA ALA A 173 6.66 8.50 -3.14
C ALA A 173 7.69 9.65 -3.23
N LEU A 174 8.38 9.79 -4.37
CA LEU A 174 9.36 10.86 -4.59
C LEU A 174 8.71 12.21 -4.91
N LEU A 175 7.70 12.23 -5.79
CA LEU A 175 7.17 13.44 -6.41
C LEU A 175 6.32 14.28 -5.46
N VAL A 176 5.47 13.64 -4.64
CA VAL A 176 4.57 14.35 -3.72
C VAL A 176 5.33 15.17 -2.66
N PRO A 177 6.25 14.59 -1.86
CA PRO A 177 7.02 15.35 -0.89
C PRO A 177 7.96 16.36 -1.56
N PHE A 178 8.45 16.08 -2.78
CA PHE A 178 9.25 17.04 -3.54
C PHE A 178 8.44 18.29 -3.94
N LEU A 179 7.23 18.11 -4.49
CA LEU A 179 6.35 19.23 -4.84
C LEU A 179 5.92 20.02 -3.60
N PHE A 180 5.64 19.32 -2.49
CA PHE A 180 5.33 19.96 -1.23
C PHE A 180 6.52 20.78 -0.70
N ALA A 181 7.73 20.22 -0.71
CA ALA A 181 8.94 20.93 -0.32
C ALA A 181 9.20 22.14 -1.21
N LEU A 182 9.00 22.02 -2.52
CA LEU A 182 9.11 23.12 -3.46
C LEU A 182 8.11 24.24 -3.13
N LEU A 183 6.84 23.90 -2.88
CA LEU A 183 5.81 24.85 -2.50
C LEU A 183 6.18 25.62 -1.22
N ILE A 184 6.57 24.89 -0.17
CA ILE A 184 6.98 25.49 1.11
C ILE A 184 8.20 26.39 0.94
N LEU A 185 9.19 25.96 0.14
CA LEU A 185 10.39 26.75 -0.12
C LEU A 185 10.08 28.02 -0.90
N VAL A 186 9.19 27.96 -1.91
CA VAL A 186 8.74 29.15 -2.65
C VAL A 186 8.04 30.13 -1.73
N ILE A 187 7.10 29.66 -0.90
CA ILE A 187 6.40 30.49 0.08
C ILE A 187 7.40 31.14 1.04
N TYR A 188 8.36 30.38 1.56
CA TYR A 188 9.40 30.89 2.44
C TYR A 188 10.27 31.97 1.78
N ILE A 189 10.69 31.76 0.53
CA ILE A 189 11.50 32.75 -0.22
C ILE A 189 10.72 34.05 -0.42
N LEU A 190 9.43 33.95 -0.80
CA LEU A 190 8.55 35.12 -0.95
C LEU A 190 8.37 35.84 0.39
N PHE A 191 8.13 35.11 1.47
CA PHE A 191 8.01 35.65 2.83
C PHE A 191 9.28 36.38 3.28
N ALA A 192 10.45 35.76 3.10
CA ALA A 192 11.73 36.37 3.47
C ALA A 192 12.00 37.66 2.69
N ARG A 193 11.68 37.70 1.39
CA ARG A 193 11.80 38.90 0.54
C ARG A 193 10.81 39.99 0.93
N LEU A 194 9.62 39.63 1.41
CA LEU A 194 8.58 40.58 1.82
C LEU A 194 8.94 41.28 3.13
N ILE A 195 9.51 40.54 4.09
CA ILE A 195 9.75 41.05 5.45
C ILE A 195 11.13 41.69 5.60
N LEU A 196 12.15 41.19 4.90
CA LEU A 196 13.51 41.70 5.05
C LEU A 196 13.77 42.88 4.10
N PRO A 197 14.20 44.06 4.61
CA PRO A 197 14.68 45.13 3.74
C PRO A 197 15.95 44.70 3.00
N ALA A 198 16.22 45.27 1.83
CA ALA A 198 17.30 44.85 0.93
C ALA A 198 18.67 44.66 1.62
N LYS A 199 19.04 45.56 2.54
CA LYS A 199 20.30 45.45 3.31
C LYS A 199 20.31 44.24 4.26
N ALA A 200 19.19 43.95 4.93
CA ALA A 200 19.05 42.79 5.80
C ALA A 200 18.94 41.49 4.99
N LEU A 201 18.36 41.54 3.78
CA LEU A 201 18.30 40.41 2.86
C LEU A 201 19.70 40.05 2.33
N ASN A 202 20.54 41.04 2.02
CA ASN A 202 21.93 40.82 1.65
C ASN A 202 22.73 40.18 2.79
N LEU A 203 22.54 40.65 4.03
CA LEU A 203 23.16 40.05 5.21
C LEU A 203 22.65 38.62 5.44
N TYR A 204 21.35 38.40 5.29
CA TYR A 204 20.73 37.07 5.33
C TYR A 204 21.24 36.14 4.24
N ASN A 205 21.72 36.63 3.09
CA ASN A 205 22.26 35.86 1.96
C ASN A 205 23.80 35.78 1.95
N SER A 206 24.50 36.51 2.83
CA SER A 206 25.97 36.53 2.89
C SER A 206 26.56 35.16 3.22
N THR A 207 27.75 34.85 2.70
CA THR A 207 28.51 33.64 3.05
C THR A 207 29.27 33.79 4.36
N SER A 208 29.58 35.02 4.78
CA SER A 208 30.31 35.34 6.02
C SER A 208 29.51 35.13 7.32
N GLY A 209 28.27 34.63 7.23
CA GLY A 209 27.38 34.42 8.36
C GLY A 209 26.50 35.65 8.66
N ALA A 210 25.71 35.55 9.73
CA ALA A 210 24.72 36.57 10.10
C ALA A 210 24.89 37.08 11.54
N TYR A 211 26.05 36.87 12.16
CA TYR A 211 26.37 37.44 13.47
C TYR A 211 26.35 38.98 13.42
N GLY A 212 25.67 39.61 14.37
CA GLY A 212 25.48 41.07 14.42
C GLY A 212 24.35 41.59 13.53
N ALA A 213 23.56 40.71 12.90
CA ALA A 213 22.41 41.11 12.10
C ALA A 213 21.27 41.70 12.96
N PRO A 214 20.31 42.43 12.36
CA PRO A 214 19.11 42.84 13.07
C PRO A 214 18.27 41.63 13.54
N VAL A 215 17.53 41.76 14.63
CA VAL A 215 16.69 40.69 15.23
C VAL A 215 15.79 39.98 14.20
N ILE A 216 15.23 40.73 13.25
CA ILE A 216 14.39 40.18 12.18
C ILE A 216 15.12 39.12 11.33
N VAL A 217 16.43 39.26 11.11
CA VAL A 217 17.24 38.30 10.36
C VAL A 217 17.41 37.01 11.15
N TYR A 218 17.62 37.10 12.47
CA TYR A 218 17.70 35.92 13.34
C TYR A 218 16.39 35.13 13.32
N ILE A 219 15.23 35.80 13.39
CA ILE A 219 13.91 35.15 13.31
C ILE A 219 13.76 34.39 11.99
N VAL A 220 14.13 35.02 10.87
CA VAL A 220 14.06 34.39 9.54
C VAL A 220 15.02 33.20 9.44
N ILE A 221 16.21 33.27 10.03
CA ILE A 221 17.17 32.15 10.08
C ILE A 221 16.64 30.99 10.93
N ILE A 222 16.02 31.29 12.08
CA ILE A 222 15.38 30.27 12.93
C ILE A 222 14.27 29.56 12.15
N LEU A 223 13.39 30.33 11.51
CA LEU A 223 12.32 29.79 10.67
C LEU A 223 12.89 28.91 9.54
N ARG A 224 13.97 29.35 8.88
CA ARG A 224 14.67 28.56 7.87
C ARG A 224 15.13 27.22 8.43
N GLY A 225 15.81 27.21 9.57
CA GLY A 225 16.34 26.00 10.18
C GLY A 225 15.23 24.99 10.51
N LEU A 226 14.12 25.49 11.06
CA LEU A 226 12.94 24.67 11.35
C LEU A 226 12.31 24.08 10.08
N ILE A 227 12.14 24.90 9.03
CA ILE A 227 11.61 24.44 7.73
C ILE A 227 12.53 23.38 7.13
N PHE A 228 13.84 23.60 7.13
CA PHE A 228 14.80 22.65 6.54
C PHE A 228 14.81 21.32 7.29
N ALA A 229 14.78 21.34 8.63
CA ALA A 229 14.69 20.11 9.41
C ALA A 229 13.40 19.33 9.13
N ALA A 230 12.25 20.04 9.06
CA ALA A 230 10.97 19.42 8.72
C ALA A 230 10.95 18.85 7.30
N LEU A 231 11.50 19.57 6.32
CA LEU A 231 11.59 19.13 4.92
C LEU A 231 12.56 17.97 4.71
N LEU A 232 13.53 17.76 5.61
CA LEU A 232 14.39 16.57 5.59
C LEU A 232 13.71 15.36 6.22
N ALA A 233 12.94 15.56 7.30
CA ALA A 233 12.25 14.49 8.02
C ALA A 233 11.00 13.98 7.27
N LEU A 234 10.23 14.89 6.68
CA LEU A 234 8.93 14.59 6.09
C LEU A 234 8.99 13.55 4.95
N PRO A 235 9.92 13.62 3.98
CA PRO A 235 10.02 12.61 2.93
C PRO A 235 10.30 11.22 3.50
N LEU A 236 11.16 11.11 4.52
CA LEU A 236 11.49 9.83 5.15
C LEU A 236 10.25 9.18 5.79
N LEU A 237 9.46 9.95 6.52
CA LEU A 237 8.19 9.50 7.09
C LEU A 237 7.13 9.22 6.03
N TYR A 238 7.16 9.93 4.90
CA TYR A 238 6.24 9.70 3.80
C TYR A 238 6.55 8.41 3.04
N PHE A 239 7.83 8.09 2.85
CA PHE A 239 8.25 6.86 2.17
C PHE A 239 7.79 5.59 2.88
N SER A 240 7.64 5.63 4.22
CA SER A 240 7.24 4.45 5.00
C SER A 240 5.86 3.90 4.62
N TRP A 241 4.95 4.74 4.13
CA TRP A 241 3.61 4.31 3.70
C TRP A 241 3.60 3.49 2.40
N PHE A 242 4.72 3.50 1.67
CA PHE A 242 4.88 2.79 0.41
C PHE A 242 5.73 1.53 0.56
N TYR A 243 6.29 1.28 1.75
CA TYR A 243 7.04 0.07 2.00
C TYR A 243 6.11 -1.12 2.20
N PRO A 244 6.51 -2.31 1.72
CA PRO A 244 5.76 -3.52 1.99
C PRO A 244 5.70 -3.76 3.50
N PRO A 245 4.57 -4.23 4.05
CA PRO A 245 4.53 -4.69 5.43
C PRO A 245 5.56 -5.80 5.61
N PRO A 246 6.17 -5.92 6.80
CA PRO A 246 7.11 -7.01 7.04
C PRO A 246 6.34 -8.32 6.85
N ALA A 247 6.97 -9.32 6.23
CA ALA A 247 6.46 -10.68 6.30
C ALA A 247 6.22 -10.97 7.79
N GLU A 248 5.06 -11.51 8.16
CA GLU A 248 4.73 -11.86 9.54
C GLU A 248 5.83 -12.77 10.09
N THR A 249 6.86 -12.17 10.67
CA THR A 249 7.85 -12.91 11.44
C THR A 249 7.12 -13.18 12.74
N ILE A 250 6.58 -14.38 12.85
CA ILE A 250 6.24 -15.02 14.11
C ILE A 250 7.37 -14.66 15.07
N ASP A 251 7.08 -13.79 16.02
CA ASP A 251 8.07 -13.29 16.98
C ASP A 251 8.52 -14.49 17.82
N PRO A 252 9.76 -15.00 17.66
CA PRO A 252 10.21 -16.15 18.43
C PRO A 252 10.27 -15.83 19.93
N ALA A 253 10.18 -14.55 20.33
CA ALA A 253 10.08 -14.15 21.73
C ALA A 253 8.64 -14.20 22.30
N LYS A 254 7.63 -14.51 21.47
CA LYS A 254 6.24 -14.75 21.90
C LYS A 254 5.80 -16.22 21.79
N LEU A 255 6.68 -17.08 21.32
CA LEU A 255 6.56 -18.52 21.49
C LEU A 255 7.06 -18.84 22.90
N ASP A 256 6.12 -18.96 23.84
CA ASP A 256 6.37 -19.54 25.17
C ASP A 256 6.61 -21.04 24.97
N ILE A 257 7.77 -21.39 24.43
CA ILE A 257 8.27 -22.77 24.46
C ILE A 257 8.90 -22.91 25.82
N ASP A 258 8.25 -23.70 26.66
CA ASP A 258 8.78 -24.10 27.95
C ASP A 258 10.10 -24.84 27.72
N ASP A 259 11.23 -24.18 28.01
CA ASP A 259 12.59 -24.73 27.90
C ASP A 259 12.76 -26.04 28.71
N SER A 260 11.82 -26.34 29.63
CA SER A 260 11.79 -27.61 30.37
C SER A 260 11.32 -28.81 29.53
N GLU A 261 10.57 -28.62 28.43
CA GLU A 261 10.23 -29.72 27.50
C GLU A 261 11.38 -30.04 26.53
N LEU A 262 12.21 -29.06 26.18
CA LEU A 262 13.38 -29.25 25.31
C LEU A 262 14.55 -29.96 26.00
N ALA A 263 14.61 -29.92 27.33
CA ALA A 263 15.68 -30.57 28.10
C ALA A 263 15.59 -32.11 28.13
N HIS A 264 14.47 -32.70 27.68
CA HIS A 264 14.25 -34.15 27.69
C HIS A 264 14.40 -34.85 26.33
N ILE A 265 14.67 -34.10 25.26
CA ILE A 265 14.92 -34.69 23.94
C ILE A 265 16.42 -34.89 23.78
N ASN A 266 16.90 -36.09 24.11
CA ASN A 266 18.24 -36.53 23.75
C ASN A 266 18.32 -36.55 22.22
N MET A 267 19.08 -35.64 21.63
CA MET A 267 19.24 -35.52 20.18
C MET A 267 20.14 -36.65 19.68
N ASP A 268 19.56 -37.84 19.49
CA ASP A 268 20.28 -39.00 18.96
C ASP A 268 20.67 -38.76 17.49
N ASP A 269 21.84 -39.29 17.08
CA ASP A 269 22.44 -39.13 15.74
C ASP A 269 21.49 -39.46 14.56
N ALA A 270 20.45 -40.25 14.82
CA ALA A 270 19.40 -40.58 13.85
C ALA A 270 18.54 -39.36 13.46
N LEU A 271 18.23 -38.45 14.40
CA LEU A 271 17.43 -37.25 14.11
C LEU A 271 18.22 -36.22 13.30
N LEU A 272 19.53 -36.14 13.55
CA LEU A 272 20.45 -35.30 12.79
C LEU A 272 20.62 -35.80 11.35
N ALA A 273 20.62 -37.12 11.15
CA ALA A 273 20.62 -37.73 9.82
C ALA A 273 19.31 -37.45 9.06
N GLU A 274 18.16 -37.51 9.73
CA GLU A 274 16.86 -37.19 9.13
C GLU A 274 16.75 -35.71 8.76
N LEU A 275 17.25 -34.80 9.62
CA LEU A 275 17.29 -33.36 9.34
C LEU A 275 18.17 -33.05 8.13
N ASN A 276 19.33 -33.70 8.00
CA ASN A 276 20.22 -33.55 6.86
C ASN A 276 19.61 -34.11 5.57
N ARG A 277 18.84 -35.20 5.67
CA ARG A 277 18.09 -35.75 4.54
C ARG A 277 16.99 -34.80 4.08
N LEU A 278 16.20 -34.25 4.99
CA LEU A 278 15.15 -33.27 4.68
C LEU A 278 15.73 -32.01 4.06
N LYS A 279 16.87 -31.52 4.57
CA LYS A 279 17.58 -30.36 4.01
C LYS A 279 18.11 -30.61 2.60
N ALA A 280 18.61 -31.82 2.34
CA ALA A 280 19.04 -32.23 0.99
C ALA A 280 17.86 -32.41 0.03
N GLU A 281 16.69 -32.83 0.53
CA GLU A 281 15.46 -32.94 -0.24
C GLU A 281 14.90 -31.56 -0.59
N GLU A 282 14.91 -30.62 0.37
CA GLU A 282 14.56 -29.22 0.18
C GLU A 282 15.48 -28.53 -0.85
N GLU A 283 16.79 -28.79 -0.82
CA GLU A 283 17.73 -28.28 -1.84
C GLU A 283 17.47 -28.86 -3.24
N ARG A 284 17.09 -30.14 -3.35
CA ARG A 284 16.73 -30.79 -4.62
C ARG A 284 15.44 -30.22 -5.20
N VAL A 285 14.44 -29.97 -4.35
CA VAL A 285 13.18 -29.32 -4.71
C VAL A 285 13.44 -27.89 -5.17
N ALA A 286 14.25 -27.12 -4.42
CA ALA A 286 14.68 -25.77 -4.81
C ALA A 286 15.44 -25.74 -6.15
N GLN A 287 16.28 -26.74 -6.44
CA GLN A 287 16.98 -26.85 -7.73
C GLN A 287 16.05 -27.21 -8.90
N ARG A 288 15.02 -28.05 -8.70
CA ARG A 288 13.97 -28.28 -9.70
C ARG A 288 13.19 -27.00 -10.00
N HIS A 289 12.86 -26.21 -8.97
CA HIS A 289 12.15 -24.94 -9.13
C HIS A 289 12.94 -23.87 -9.90
N ARG A 290 14.29 -23.90 -9.90
CA ARG A 290 15.12 -22.96 -10.69
C ARG A 290 15.15 -23.26 -12.20
N ARG A 291 14.73 -24.46 -12.63
CA ARG A 291 14.79 -24.90 -14.04
C ARG A 291 13.46 -24.81 -14.78
N ALA A 292 12.37 -24.46 -14.10
CA ALA A 292 11.07 -24.27 -14.75
C ALA A 292 11.01 -22.89 -15.45
N PRO A 293 10.33 -22.78 -16.61
CA PRO A 293 10.09 -21.49 -17.26
C PRO A 293 9.33 -20.54 -16.33
N PRO A 294 9.46 -19.21 -16.50
CA PRO A 294 8.80 -18.24 -15.61
C PRO A 294 7.29 -18.45 -15.63
N ILE A 295 6.72 -18.79 -14.47
CA ILE A 295 5.28 -18.99 -14.27
C ILE A 295 4.62 -17.61 -14.18
N ASP A 296 3.62 -17.36 -15.03
CA ASP A 296 2.86 -16.11 -14.99
C ASP A 296 1.80 -16.14 -13.89
N LEU A 297 2.18 -15.69 -12.69
CA LEU A 297 1.26 -15.59 -11.54
C LEU A 297 0.14 -14.56 -11.77
N ASN A 298 0.22 -13.70 -12.80
CA ASN A 298 -0.89 -12.81 -13.12
C ASN A 298 -2.15 -13.57 -13.54
N LEU A 299 -2.02 -14.83 -13.98
CA LEU A 299 -3.15 -15.70 -14.31
C LEU A 299 -4.04 -16.00 -13.09
N LEU A 300 -3.51 -15.84 -11.87
CA LEU A 300 -4.21 -16.06 -10.60
C LEU A 300 -4.86 -14.79 -10.03
N ARG A 301 -4.81 -13.65 -10.72
CA ARG A 301 -5.32 -12.38 -10.18
C ARG A 301 -6.80 -12.43 -9.76
N GLU A 302 -7.57 -13.31 -10.38
CA GLU A 302 -9.01 -13.49 -10.10
C GLU A 302 -9.30 -14.72 -9.23
N ALA A 303 -8.27 -15.49 -8.86
CA ALA A 303 -8.36 -16.55 -7.87
C ALA A 303 -8.24 -15.94 -6.47
N ASP A 304 -9.02 -16.44 -5.53
CA ASP A 304 -8.68 -16.28 -4.12
C ASP A 304 -7.42 -17.12 -3.84
N THR A 305 -6.34 -16.49 -3.41
CA THR A 305 -5.08 -17.16 -3.11
C THR A 305 -4.74 -17.16 -1.62
N GLU A 306 -5.62 -16.62 -0.77
CA GLU A 306 -5.33 -16.44 0.67
C GLU A 306 -5.10 -17.78 1.38
N HIS A 307 -5.78 -18.84 0.93
CA HIS A 307 -5.71 -20.18 1.52
C HIS A 307 -4.90 -21.18 0.68
N MET A 308 -4.29 -20.74 -0.44
CA MET A 308 -3.48 -21.60 -1.29
C MET A 308 -2.01 -21.57 -0.89
N SER A 309 -1.39 -22.75 -0.77
CA SER A 309 0.07 -22.83 -0.61
C SER A 309 0.80 -22.29 -1.85
N ALA A 310 2.04 -21.83 -1.69
CA ALA A 310 2.84 -21.33 -2.80
C ALA A 310 3.10 -22.39 -3.90
N GLU A 311 3.06 -23.67 -3.54
CA GLU A 311 3.18 -24.79 -4.47
C GLU A 311 1.90 -25.03 -5.28
N GLU A 312 0.73 -24.97 -4.62
CA GLU A 312 -0.57 -25.06 -5.28
C GLU A 312 -0.81 -23.90 -6.25
N GLN A 313 -0.49 -22.66 -5.84
CA GLN A 313 -0.58 -21.49 -6.71
C GLN A 313 0.27 -21.67 -7.98
N ARG A 314 1.52 -22.12 -7.84
CA ARG A 314 2.41 -22.34 -8.99
C ARG A 314 1.92 -23.45 -9.90
N THR A 315 1.47 -24.57 -9.33
CA THR A 315 0.93 -25.71 -10.08
C THR A 315 -0.31 -25.27 -10.87
N PHE A 316 -1.24 -24.58 -10.22
CA PHE A 316 -2.44 -24.07 -10.86
C PHE A 316 -2.12 -23.05 -11.95
N ALA A 317 -1.22 -22.09 -11.71
CA ALA A 317 -0.81 -21.13 -12.74
C ALA A 317 -0.12 -21.81 -13.94
N GLN A 318 0.66 -22.86 -13.71
CA GLN A 318 1.28 -23.65 -14.77
C GLN A 318 0.23 -24.42 -15.59
N GLU A 319 -0.73 -25.08 -14.94
CA GLU A 319 -1.81 -25.80 -15.62
C GLU A 319 -2.74 -24.84 -16.39
N LEU A 320 -3.01 -23.63 -15.87
CA LEU A 320 -3.71 -22.56 -16.59
C LEU A 320 -2.95 -22.10 -17.84
N MET A 321 -1.63 -21.89 -17.72
CA MET A 321 -0.79 -21.51 -18.86
C MET A 321 -0.79 -22.60 -19.94
N GLN A 322 -0.76 -23.87 -19.53
CA GLN A 322 -0.83 -25.01 -20.45
C GLN A 322 -2.20 -25.12 -21.12
N ALA A 323 -3.29 -24.92 -20.37
CA ALA A 323 -4.63 -24.84 -20.93
C ALA A 323 -4.72 -23.72 -21.98
N ASP A 324 -4.20 -22.51 -21.69
CA ASP A 324 -4.19 -21.40 -22.66
C ASP A 324 -3.40 -21.72 -23.95
N VAL A 325 -2.34 -22.53 -23.87
CA VAL A 325 -1.60 -23.03 -25.04
C VAL A 325 -2.47 -23.98 -25.86
N PHE A 326 -3.13 -24.95 -25.23
CA PHE A 326 -4.02 -25.89 -25.93
C PHE A 326 -5.21 -25.17 -26.57
N ILE A 327 -5.78 -24.16 -25.91
CA ILE A 327 -6.86 -23.31 -26.47
C ILE A 327 -6.38 -22.60 -27.74
N ARG A 328 -5.14 -22.08 -27.77
CA ARG A 328 -4.57 -21.43 -28.97
C ARG A 328 -4.28 -22.42 -30.10
N GLN A 329 -3.91 -23.65 -29.76
CA GLN A 329 -3.65 -24.71 -30.73
C GLN A 329 -4.94 -25.36 -31.26
N GLY A 330 -6.09 -25.07 -30.65
CA GLY A 330 -7.38 -25.66 -31.00
C GLY A 330 -7.62 -27.03 -30.38
N GLU A 331 -6.73 -27.50 -29.51
CA GLU A 331 -6.82 -28.77 -28.78
C GLU A 331 -7.77 -28.64 -27.57
N ASN A 332 -9.02 -28.26 -27.84
CA ASN A 332 -9.96 -27.84 -26.80
C ASN A 332 -10.32 -28.96 -25.81
N GLU A 333 -10.33 -30.23 -26.22
CA GLU A 333 -10.60 -31.37 -25.33
C GLU A 333 -9.51 -31.54 -24.26
N GLN A 334 -8.24 -31.31 -24.62
CA GLN A 334 -7.13 -31.38 -23.67
C GLN A 334 -7.15 -30.19 -22.71
N ALA A 335 -7.52 -29.01 -23.20
CA ALA A 335 -7.75 -27.84 -22.35
C ALA A 335 -8.90 -28.07 -21.36
N ILE A 336 -10.01 -28.66 -21.81
CA ILE A 336 -11.15 -29.01 -20.95
C ILE A 336 -10.72 -30.00 -19.88
N ALA A 337 -10.05 -31.09 -20.24
CA ALA A 337 -9.61 -32.10 -19.27
C ALA A 337 -8.69 -31.53 -18.17
N LEU A 338 -7.82 -30.57 -18.51
CA LEU A 338 -6.99 -29.86 -17.53
C LEU A 338 -7.80 -28.95 -16.61
N LEU A 339 -8.80 -28.24 -17.16
CA LEU A 339 -9.61 -27.28 -16.39
C LEU A 339 -10.70 -27.96 -15.54
N GLU A 340 -11.25 -29.09 -15.99
CA GLU A 340 -12.29 -29.86 -15.27
C GLU A 340 -11.80 -30.36 -13.91
N LYS A 341 -10.51 -30.67 -13.78
CA LYS A 341 -9.86 -31.05 -12.51
C LYS A 341 -10.05 -30.02 -11.40
N TYR A 342 -10.14 -28.74 -11.75
CA TYR A 342 -10.25 -27.62 -10.81
C TYR A 342 -11.67 -27.06 -10.68
N THR A 343 -12.59 -27.55 -11.50
CA THR A 343 -13.98 -27.05 -11.56
C THR A 343 -15.00 -28.07 -11.08
N ASP A 344 -14.53 -29.14 -10.42
CA ASP A 344 -15.36 -30.19 -9.83
C ASP A 344 -16.15 -29.71 -8.59
N GLY A 345 -17.00 -30.58 -8.03
CA GLY A 345 -17.79 -30.29 -6.82
C GLY A 345 -17.02 -30.17 -5.52
N LEU A 346 -15.73 -30.51 -5.50
CA LEU A 346 -14.89 -30.57 -4.31
C LEU A 346 -14.04 -29.31 -4.14
N HIS A 347 -13.73 -28.64 -5.25
CA HIS A 347 -12.94 -27.42 -5.25
C HIS A 347 -13.83 -26.18 -5.12
N ASP A 348 -13.41 -25.24 -4.26
CA ASP A 348 -14.10 -23.97 -4.07
C ASP A 348 -14.04 -23.14 -5.37
N THR A 349 -15.20 -22.68 -5.80
CA THR A 349 -15.36 -21.86 -7.01
C THR A 349 -14.59 -20.53 -6.91
N ASN A 350 -14.41 -19.98 -5.71
CA ASN A 350 -13.67 -18.74 -5.50
C ASN A 350 -12.15 -18.90 -5.72
N HIS A 351 -11.59 -20.01 -5.25
CA HIS A 351 -10.19 -20.35 -5.40
C HIS A 351 -9.81 -20.59 -6.87
N TYR A 352 -10.66 -21.26 -7.65
CA TYR A 352 -10.33 -21.66 -9.04
C TYR A 352 -11.07 -20.87 -10.13
N LEU A 353 -11.59 -19.68 -9.80
CA LEU A 353 -12.36 -18.84 -10.72
C LEU A 353 -11.71 -18.62 -12.12
N PRO A 354 -10.38 -18.43 -12.25
CA PRO A 354 -9.75 -18.31 -13.57
C PRO A 354 -9.93 -19.54 -14.48
N ALA A 355 -10.04 -20.74 -13.91
CA ALA A 355 -10.31 -21.97 -14.65
C ALA A 355 -11.78 -22.02 -15.09
N TYR A 356 -12.72 -21.71 -14.19
CA TYR A 356 -14.14 -21.61 -14.51
C TYR A 356 -14.42 -20.68 -15.70
N LYS A 357 -13.82 -19.48 -15.73
CA LYS A 357 -14.03 -18.54 -16.85
C LYS A 357 -13.55 -19.07 -18.21
N ARG A 358 -12.38 -19.72 -18.23
CA ARG A 358 -11.83 -20.32 -19.46
C ARG A 358 -12.70 -21.49 -19.93
N LEU A 359 -13.13 -22.32 -18.99
CA LEU A 359 -14.02 -23.43 -19.27
C LEU A 359 -15.38 -22.95 -19.81
N GLN A 360 -15.94 -21.85 -19.27
CA GLN A 360 -17.18 -21.23 -19.78
C GLN A 360 -17.04 -20.87 -21.26
N GLN A 361 -15.92 -20.24 -21.62
CA GLN A 361 -15.65 -19.82 -22.99
C GLN A 361 -15.51 -21.04 -23.92
N LEU A 362 -14.93 -22.14 -23.44
CA LEU A 362 -14.79 -23.37 -24.20
C LEU A 362 -16.13 -24.08 -24.40
N TYR A 363 -16.93 -24.25 -23.36
CA TYR A 363 -18.27 -24.84 -23.48
C TYR A 363 -19.18 -24.02 -24.40
N ARG A 364 -19.10 -22.69 -24.36
CA ARG A 364 -19.81 -21.82 -25.30
C ARG A 364 -19.37 -22.05 -26.75
N ARG A 365 -18.07 -22.21 -27.01
CA ARG A 365 -17.55 -22.50 -28.36
C ARG A 365 -17.95 -23.89 -28.87
N GLN A 366 -18.08 -24.86 -27.98
CA GLN A 366 -18.43 -26.24 -28.33
C GLN A 366 -19.94 -26.53 -28.28
N ASN A 367 -20.77 -25.54 -27.91
CA ASN A 367 -22.21 -25.69 -27.76
C ASN A 367 -22.63 -26.77 -26.71
N ARG A 368 -21.83 -26.96 -25.65
CA ARG A 368 -22.11 -27.86 -24.51
C ARG A 368 -22.99 -27.16 -23.47
N LEU A 369 -24.28 -27.04 -23.77
CA LEU A 369 -25.21 -26.22 -22.98
C LEU A 369 -25.50 -26.76 -21.58
N ASP A 370 -25.60 -28.08 -21.41
CA ASP A 370 -25.95 -28.70 -20.11
C ASP A 370 -24.82 -28.53 -19.08
N ASP A 371 -23.57 -28.79 -19.48
CA ASP A 371 -22.39 -28.60 -18.63
C ASP A 371 -22.17 -27.12 -18.28
N MET A 372 -22.47 -26.22 -19.23
CA MET A 372 -22.40 -24.78 -19.02
C MET A 372 -23.40 -24.32 -17.97
N GLN A 373 -24.64 -24.80 -17.99
CA GLN A 373 -25.68 -24.41 -17.02
C GLN A 373 -25.30 -24.83 -15.59
N ALA A 374 -24.83 -26.07 -15.40
CA ALA A 374 -24.39 -26.55 -14.10
C ALA A 374 -23.24 -25.71 -13.53
N MET A 375 -22.33 -25.29 -14.41
CA MET A 375 -21.19 -24.44 -14.05
C MET A 375 -21.62 -22.99 -13.75
N GLU A 376 -22.56 -22.43 -14.50
CA GLU A 376 -23.06 -21.07 -14.31
C GLU A 376 -23.77 -20.90 -12.96
N ILE A 377 -24.51 -21.91 -12.50
CA ILE A 377 -25.13 -21.89 -11.16
C ILE A 377 -24.07 -21.75 -10.06
N ARG A 378 -22.94 -22.44 -10.18
CA ARG A 378 -21.84 -22.34 -9.21
C ARG A 378 -21.14 -20.99 -9.25
N LEU A 379 -21.00 -20.41 -10.44
CA LEU A 379 -20.48 -19.05 -10.56
C LEU A 379 -21.43 -18.01 -9.95
N ILE A 380 -22.75 -18.22 -10.06
CA ILE A 380 -23.77 -17.40 -9.39
C ILE A 380 -23.63 -17.51 -7.87
N GLU A 381 -23.46 -18.73 -7.34
CA GLU A 381 -23.21 -18.96 -5.92
C GLU A 381 -21.93 -18.26 -5.45
N ALA A 382 -20.84 -18.35 -6.22
CA ALA A 382 -19.57 -17.67 -5.92
C ALA A 382 -19.71 -16.13 -5.92
N THR A 383 -20.50 -15.56 -6.82
CA THR A 383 -20.80 -14.13 -6.77
C THR A 383 -21.65 -13.79 -5.55
N ALA A 384 -22.63 -14.64 -5.20
CA ALA A 384 -23.47 -14.43 -4.04
C ALA A 384 -22.70 -14.53 -2.71
N SER A 385 -21.67 -15.38 -2.63
CA SER A 385 -20.79 -15.52 -1.46
C SER A 385 -19.79 -14.36 -1.28
N GLY A 386 -19.74 -13.42 -2.22
CA GLY A 386 -19.02 -12.16 -2.06
C GLY A 386 -17.86 -11.93 -3.02
N ASN A 387 -17.65 -12.80 -4.01
CA ASN A 387 -16.59 -12.61 -5.00
C ASN A 387 -17.06 -11.69 -6.15
N PRO A 388 -16.51 -10.47 -6.28
CA PRO A 388 -16.96 -9.51 -7.30
C PRO A 388 -16.44 -9.82 -8.72
N HIS A 389 -15.49 -10.74 -8.87
CA HIS A 389 -14.84 -11.06 -10.15
C HIS A 389 -15.64 -12.03 -11.02
N SER A 390 -16.54 -12.82 -10.41
CA SER A 390 -17.42 -13.77 -11.11
C SER A 390 -18.63 -13.10 -11.77
N TYR A 391 -19.08 -11.93 -11.27
CA TYR A 391 -20.27 -11.22 -11.78
C TYR A 391 -20.22 -10.93 -13.30
N ALA A 392 -19.06 -10.55 -13.83
CA ALA A 392 -18.92 -10.22 -15.25
C ALA A 392 -19.21 -11.41 -16.18
N ALA A 393 -18.92 -12.64 -15.72
CA ALA A 393 -19.13 -13.86 -16.48
C ALA A 393 -20.60 -14.31 -16.49
N ILE A 394 -21.34 -14.00 -15.41
CA ILE A 394 -22.72 -14.45 -15.20
C ILE A 394 -23.78 -13.40 -15.50
N HIS A 395 -23.41 -12.13 -15.75
CA HIS A 395 -24.36 -11.04 -15.94
C HIS A 395 -25.46 -11.35 -16.96
N HIS A 396 -25.08 -11.91 -18.12
CA HIS A 396 -26.04 -12.30 -19.16
C HIS A 396 -27.00 -13.39 -18.68
N VAL A 397 -26.47 -14.38 -17.95
CA VAL A 397 -27.25 -15.50 -17.39
C VAL A 397 -28.27 -14.97 -16.37
N LEU A 398 -27.86 -14.04 -15.51
CA LEU A 398 -28.75 -13.38 -14.55
C LEU A 398 -29.89 -12.61 -15.22
N ASP A 399 -29.64 -12.02 -16.39
CA ASP A 399 -30.65 -11.30 -17.16
C ASP A 399 -31.67 -12.22 -17.87
N GLU A 400 -31.28 -13.47 -18.15
CA GLU A 400 -32.10 -14.51 -18.78
C GLU A 400 -32.78 -15.45 -17.77
N THR A 401 -32.31 -15.46 -16.52
CA THR A 401 -32.84 -16.34 -15.47
C THR A 401 -34.28 -15.95 -15.12
N PRO A 402 -35.25 -16.89 -15.14
CA PRO A 402 -36.63 -16.61 -14.76
C PRO A 402 -36.79 -16.20 -13.29
N ASP A 403 -37.80 -15.36 -13.02
CA ASP A 403 -38.17 -14.93 -11.67
C ASP A 403 -38.39 -16.16 -10.73
N GLY A 404 -37.76 -16.15 -9.55
CA GLY A 404 -37.99 -17.14 -8.49
C GLY A 404 -37.21 -18.46 -8.61
N VAL A 405 -36.32 -18.61 -9.59
CA VAL A 405 -35.44 -19.79 -9.74
C VAL A 405 -34.26 -19.74 -8.77
N LEU A 406 -33.76 -18.55 -8.46
CA LEU A 406 -32.60 -18.36 -7.58
C LEU A 406 -32.97 -18.46 -6.10
N PRO A 407 -32.11 -19.05 -5.25
CA PRO A 407 -32.26 -19.01 -3.79
C PRO A 407 -32.43 -17.59 -3.23
N ALA A 408 -33.33 -17.44 -2.25
CA ALA A 408 -33.70 -16.14 -1.69
C ALA A 408 -32.50 -15.36 -1.11
N ASP A 409 -31.57 -16.07 -0.47
CA ASP A 409 -30.38 -15.49 0.16
C ASP A 409 -29.39 -14.91 -0.85
N TRP A 410 -29.37 -15.42 -2.09
CA TRP A 410 -28.45 -14.97 -3.14
C TRP A 410 -28.91 -13.66 -3.79
N ILE A 411 -30.22 -13.40 -3.77
CA ILE A 411 -30.82 -12.26 -4.49
C ILE A 411 -30.28 -10.92 -3.99
N LEU A 412 -30.12 -10.73 -2.69
CA LEU A 412 -29.64 -9.46 -2.13
C LEU A 412 -28.16 -9.18 -2.48
N PRO A 413 -27.20 -10.09 -2.24
CA PRO A 413 -25.80 -9.91 -2.66
C PRO A 413 -25.64 -9.69 -4.18
N LEU A 414 -26.37 -10.46 -5.00
CA LEU A 414 -26.33 -10.31 -6.45
C LEU A 414 -26.85 -8.94 -6.90
N ALA A 415 -27.98 -8.50 -6.33
CA ALA A 415 -28.54 -7.19 -6.63
C ALA A 415 -27.62 -6.05 -6.16
N GLN A 416 -26.96 -6.17 -5.01
CA GLN A 416 -25.97 -5.18 -4.54
C GLN A 416 -24.77 -5.08 -5.47
N THR A 417 -24.26 -6.23 -5.94
CA THR A 417 -23.16 -6.29 -6.91
C THR A 417 -23.56 -5.65 -8.24
N ALA A 418 -24.75 -5.96 -8.74
CA ALA A 418 -25.32 -5.36 -9.95
C ALA A 418 -25.48 -3.83 -9.82
N ALA A 419 -25.98 -3.36 -8.67
CA ALA A 419 -26.11 -1.94 -8.38
C ALA A 419 -24.75 -1.22 -8.34
N GLY A 420 -23.72 -1.86 -7.77
CA GLY A 420 -22.34 -1.36 -7.75
C GLY A 420 -21.74 -1.21 -9.15
N LYS A 421 -22.10 -2.10 -10.09
CA LYS A 421 -21.71 -2.04 -11.52
C LYS A 421 -22.64 -1.17 -12.38
N GLN A 422 -23.63 -0.51 -11.79
CA GLN A 422 -24.63 0.32 -12.47
C GLN A 422 -25.55 -0.44 -13.44
N HIS A 423 -25.68 -1.77 -13.28
CA HIS A 423 -26.58 -2.60 -14.09
C HIS A 423 -27.99 -2.59 -13.49
N TYR A 424 -28.65 -1.44 -13.57
CA TYR A 424 -29.92 -1.20 -12.86
C TYR A 424 -31.07 -2.09 -13.35
N ASP A 425 -31.08 -2.51 -14.62
CA ASP A 425 -32.12 -3.40 -15.15
C ASP A 425 -32.07 -4.79 -14.52
N THR A 426 -30.86 -5.34 -14.34
CA THR A 426 -30.64 -6.61 -13.65
C THR A 426 -31.06 -6.52 -12.18
N VAL A 427 -30.80 -5.39 -11.50
CA VAL A 427 -31.29 -5.15 -10.13
C VAL A 427 -32.82 -5.26 -10.07
N LEU A 428 -33.51 -4.64 -11.02
CA LEU A 428 -34.97 -4.65 -11.05
C LEU A 428 -35.54 -6.03 -11.36
N LYS A 429 -34.89 -6.80 -12.24
CA LYS A 429 -35.27 -8.19 -12.52
C LYS A 429 -35.07 -9.08 -11.28
N LEU A 430 -33.88 -9.07 -10.69
CA LEU A 430 -33.53 -9.90 -9.53
C LEU A 430 -34.46 -9.67 -8.33
N THR A 431 -34.84 -8.41 -8.10
CA THR A 431 -35.69 -8.03 -6.96
C THR A 431 -37.19 -8.09 -7.27
N ARG A 432 -37.58 -8.36 -8.53
CA ARG A 432 -38.98 -8.39 -8.95
C ARG A 432 -39.71 -9.53 -8.28
N GLY A 433 -40.87 -9.22 -7.70
CA GLY A 433 -41.72 -10.24 -7.09
C GLY A 433 -41.08 -10.98 -5.92
N PHE A 434 -39.96 -10.50 -5.35
CA PHE A 434 -39.25 -11.17 -4.26
C PHE A 434 -40.16 -11.47 -3.06
N ALA A 435 -40.99 -10.50 -2.63
CA ALA A 435 -41.96 -10.73 -1.55
C ALA A 435 -43.09 -11.71 -1.90
N LYS A 436 -43.36 -11.95 -3.19
CA LYS A 436 -44.35 -12.93 -3.65
C LYS A 436 -43.77 -14.35 -3.61
N HIS A 437 -42.52 -14.52 -4.03
CA HIS A 437 -41.83 -15.81 -4.06
C HIS A 437 -41.29 -16.23 -2.68
N HIS A 438 -40.90 -15.27 -1.84
CA HIS A 438 -40.36 -15.51 -0.50
C HIS A 438 -41.04 -14.64 0.56
N PRO A 439 -42.28 -14.98 0.98
CA PRO A 439 -43.01 -14.21 1.98
C PRO A 439 -42.29 -14.22 3.33
N GLY A 440 -42.12 -13.05 3.94
CA GLY A 440 -41.54 -12.93 5.29
C GLY A 440 -40.01 -13.00 5.36
N HIS A 441 -39.30 -13.06 4.23
CA HIS A 441 -37.84 -13.07 4.21
C HIS A 441 -37.24 -11.77 4.80
N PRO A 442 -36.17 -11.82 5.62
CA PRO A 442 -35.57 -10.63 6.22
C PRO A 442 -35.16 -9.56 5.19
N HIS A 443 -34.65 -9.99 4.04
CA HIS A 443 -34.11 -9.10 2.98
C HIS A 443 -35.18 -8.42 2.09
N ILE A 444 -36.47 -8.55 2.40
CA ILE A 444 -37.54 -7.93 1.60
C ILE A 444 -37.31 -6.41 1.53
N VAL A 445 -37.10 -5.75 2.68
CA VAL A 445 -36.99 -4.29 2.74
C VAL A 445 -35.73 -3.81 2.04
N GLU A 446 -34.60 -4.50 2.24
CA GLU A 446 -33.31 -4.27 1.58
C GLU A 446 -33.43 -4.35 0.06
N ASN A 447 -34.06 -5.41 -0.45
CA ASN A 447 -34.22 -5.64 -1.88
C ASN A 447 -35.05 -4.53 -2.53
N TYR A 448 -36.24 -4.22 -1.99
CA TYR A 448 -37.10 -3.17 -2.56
C TYR A 448 -36.52 -1.76 -2.40
N PHE A 449 -35.77 -1.50 -1.32
CA PHE A 449 -35.03 -0.24 -1.19
C PHE A 449 -33.96 -0.10 -2.28
N LEU A 450 -33.26 -1.19 -2.61
CA LEU A 450 -32.28 -1.21 -3.69
C LEU A 450 -32.96 -1.03 -5.06
N SER A 451 -34.10 -1.67 -5.30
CA SER A 451 -34.92 -1.48 -6.52
C SER A 451 -35.35 -0.02 -6.68
N ALA A 452 -35.79 0.63 -5.60
CA ALA A 452 -36.19 2.04 -5.63
C ALA A 452 -35.01 2.96 -6.00
N ARG A 453 -33.81 2.69 -5.48
CA ARG A 453 -32.60 3.42 -5.86
C ARG A 453 -32.23 3.20 -7.32
N ALA A 454 -32.37 1.98 -7.82
CA ALA A 454 -32.14 1.65 -9.23
C ALA A 454 -33.12 2.39 -10.15
N LEU A 455 -34.42 2.41 -9.83
CA LEU A 455 -35.45 3.18 -10.55
C LEU A 455 -35.12 4.68 -10.59
N ALA A 456 -34.74 5.26 -9.46
CA ALA A 456 -34.39 6.68 -9.39
C ALA A 456 -33.15 7.02 -10.24
N LYS A 457 -32.18 6.11 -10.33
CA LYS A 457 -30.98 6.27 -11.18
C LYS A 457 -31.28 6.10 -12.67
N LYS A 458 -32.26 5.26 -13.02
CA LYS A 458 -32.79 5.12 -14.38
C LYS A 458 -33.64 6.30 -14.85
N GLY A 459 -34.00 7.20 -13.93
CA GLY A 459 -34.86 8.37 -14.21
C GLY A 459 -36.34 8.13 -13.95
N GLU A 460 -36.73 6.93 -13.52
CA GLU A 460 -38.10 6.57 -13.13
C GLU A 460 -38.41 7.02 -11.69
N ARG A 461 -38.26 8.33 -11.44
CA ARG A 461 -38.33 8.92 -10.09
C ARG A 461 -39.69 8.74 -9.44
N ASP A 462 -40.78 8.90 -10.18
CA ASP A 462 -42.14 8.79 -9.62
C ASP A 462 -42.41 7.37 -9.10
N LYS A 463 -42.01 6.35 -9.87
CA LYS A 463 -42.11 4.95 -9.45
C LYS A 463 -41.21 4.65 -8.26
N ALA A 464 -40.01 5.22 -8.21
CA ALA A 464 -39.12 5.08 -7.06
C ALA A 464 -39.75 5.68 -5.79
N GLN A 465 -40.36 6.86 -5.87
CA GLN A 465 -41.04 7.50 -4.75
C GLN A 465 -42.24 6.68 -4.28
N GLN A 466 -43.10 6.22 -5.21
CA GLN A 466 -44.24 5.36 -4.89
C GLN A 466 -43.78 4.08 -4.18
N LEU A 467 -42.71 3.44 -4.66
CA LEU A 467 -42.17 2.23 -4.04
C LEU A 467 -41.65 2.49 -2.62
N LEU A 468 -40.93 3.59 -2.40
CA LEU A 468 -40.43 3.97 -1.06
C LEU A 468 -41.56 4.30 -0.09
N GLN A 469 -42.63 4.98 -0.55
CA GLN A 469 -43.81 5.28 0.25
C GLN A 469 -44.55 4.01 0.67
N GLN A 470 -44.77 3.08 -0.26
CA GLN A 470 -45.38 1.78 0.03
C GLN A 470 -44.55 0.97 1.03
N LEU A 471 -43.22 1.00 0.88
CA LEU A 471 -42.30 0.29 1.76
C LEU A 471 -42.35 0.85 3.18
N LEU A 472 -42.41 2.18 3.33
CA LEU A 472 -42.50 2.84 4.64
C LEU A 472 -43.87 2.60 5.32
N ALA A 473 -44.95 2.58 4.54
CA ALA A 473 -46.29 2.30 5.04
C ALA A 473 -46.42 0.85 5.55
N ARG A 474 -45.77 -0.10 4.87
CA ARG A 474 -45.83 -1.52 5.21
C ARG A 474 -44.84 -1.95 6.30
N TYR A 475 -43.69 -1.27 6.41
CA TYR A 475 -42.62 -1.60 7.35
C TYR A 475 -42.13 -0.36 8.12
N PRO A 476 -42.98 0.27 8.96
CA PRO A 476 -42.65 1.52 9.64
C PRO A 476 -41.53 1.37 10.69
N ASP A 477 -41.42 0.21 11.33
CA ASP A 477 -40.49 -0.08 12.44
C ASP A 477 -39.18 -0.76 11.98
N HIS A 478 -38.96 -0.87 10.66
CA HIS A 478 -37.77 -1.52 10.12
C HIS A 478 -36.50 -0.69 10.36
N ALA A 479 -35.35 -1.35 10.56
CA ALA A 479 -34.07 -0.67 10.80
C ALA A 479 -33.68 0.35 9.70
N LYS A 480 -34.16 0.15 8.47
CA LYS A 480 -33.95 1.07 7.33
C LYS A 480 -35.02 2.15 7.15
N ALA A 481 -36.07 2.19 7.97
CA ALA A 481 -37.19 3.13 7.80
C ALA A 481 -36.73 4.60 7.83
N ILE A 482 -35.78 4.95 8.70
CA ILE A 482 -35.19 6.30 8.76
C ILE A 482 -34.45 6.64 7.45
N GLN A 483 -33.69 5.69 6.91
CA GLN A 483 -32.95 5.87 5.64
C GLN A 483 -33.90 6.01 4.44
N ILE A 484 -35.01 5.26 4.44
CA ILE A 484 -36.08 5.36 3.43
C ILE A 484 -36.71 6.76 3.48
N ARG A 485 -37.10 7.27 4.66
CA ARG A 485 -37.67 8.63 4.81
C ARG A 485 -36.74 9.71 4.27
N ARG A 486 -35.47 9.69 4.67
CA ARG A 486 -34.47 10.67 4.21
C ARG A 486 -34.27 10.61 2.69
N THR A 487 -34.27 9.40 2.12
CA THR A 487 -34.13 9.22 0.66
C THR A 487 -35.34 9.78 -0.09
N LEU A 488 -36.55 9.55 0.44
CA LEU A 488 -37.79 10.09 -0.11
C LEU A 488 -37.82 11.62 -0.07
N GLU A 489 -37.45 12.23 1.07
CA GLU A 489 -37.34 13.69 1.23
C GLU A 489 -36.37 14.31 0.22
N LEU A 490 -35.18 13.71 0.05
CA LEU A 490 -34.18 14.17 -0.92
C LEU A 490 -34.67 14.06 -2.37
N MET A 491 -35.47 13.04 -2.69
CA MET A 491 -36.05 12.89 -4.02
C MET A 491 -37.15 13.93 -4.29
N GLN A 492 -37.92 14.31 -3.27
CA GLN A 492 -38.95 15.34 -3.38
C GLN A 492 -38.34 16.74 -3.51
N GLN A 493 -37.29 17.04 -2.74
CA GLN A 493 -36.58 18.33 -2.82
C GLN A 493 -35.86 18.58 -4.15
N ARG A 494 -35.42 17.52 -4.84
CA ARG A 494 -34.75 17.63 -6.15
C ARG A 494 -35.71 17.61 -7.35
N GLY A 495 -37.02 17.46 -7.08
CA GLY A 495 -38.09 17.50 -8.08
C GLY A 495 -38.88 18.82 -8.09
N ALA A 496 -38.70 19.67 -7.07
CA ALA A 496 -39.09 21.07 -7.06
C ALA A 496 -37.94 21.93 -7.61
#